data_AF-A0A357HET2-F1
#
_entry.id   AF-A0A357HET2-F1
#
_cell.length_a   1.000
_cell.length_b   1.000
_cell.length_c   1.000
_cell.angle_alpha   90.00
_cell.angle_beta   90.00
_cell.angle_gamma   90.00
#
_symmetry.space_group_name_H-M   'P 1'
#
loop_
_entity.id
_entity.type
_entity.pdbx_description
1 polymer ?
#
loop_
_entity_poly.entity_id
_entity_poly.type
_entity_poly.pdbx_seq_one_letter_code
_entity_poly.pdbx_strand_id
1 'polypeptide(L)'
;MKRLFSILIICTFSLNAADYAGYSGSFLRMGTSARAMAMGSGFTAELDRGFTAYHNPASIAFLEKRQASFTYHSLTLDRKFIASSFALHLPPTAGLGVAWVSAGVDGIDGRTLAGEATSTLSTSEDAFYISFAQRLQPWVSLGINIKILYNQLPMNESDLAGKGTGFDIGIMLRPGKRMTIGFMVQDLNSYYQWNTSSVFEEEGRVYRDVFPSIFRAGITYKKRKLYFTGDAGIIAGEKSDGSYGHLGQSIRAGVEYTYRKNYFFRGGYGNGRIGVGGGMNFSFIKKNDAFLDYAMIAELPAGVAHIITYAFHF
;
A
#
# COMPACT_ATOMS: atom_id res chain seq x y z
N MET A 1 -14.10 -2.86 -41.80
CA MET A 1 -14.06 -3.74 -40.60
C MET A 1 -12.95 -4.80 -40.71
N LYS A 2 -11.67 -4.43 -40.86
CA LYS A 2 -10.53 -5.38 -40.92
C LYS A 2 -9.20 -4.78 -40.40
N ARG A 3 -9.22 -3.80 -39.49
CA ARG A 3 -8.00 -3.17 -38.92
C ARG A 3 -8.04 -2.96 -37.41
N LEU A 4 -8.83 -3.77 -36.70
CA LEU A 4 -9.01 -3.65 -35.23
C LEU A 4 -8.57 -4.91 -34.46
N PHE A 5 -7.90 -5.86 -35.12
CA PHE A 5 -7.58 -7.17 -34.54
C PHE A 5 -6.07 -7.43 -34.32
N SER A 6 -5.20 -6.42 -34.47
CA SER A 6 -3.74 -6.61 -34.46
C SER A 6 -3.02 -6.08 -33.23
N ILE A 7 -3.71 -5.83 -32.11
CA ILE A 7 -3.07 -5.55 -30.82
C ILE A 7 -3.60 -6.55 -29.79
N LEU A 8 -3.29 -7.82 -30.02
CA LEU A 8 -3.20 -8.80 -28.95
C LEU A 8 -1.73 -9.22 -28.92
N ILE A 9 -0.87 -8.33 -28.40
CA ILE A 9 0.48 -8.71 -28.03
C ILE A 9 0.32 -9.66 -26.86
N ILE A 10 0.58 -10.93 -27.18
CA ILE A 10 0.82 -12.03 -26.27
C ILE A 10 1.92 -11.58 -25.31
N CYS A 11 1.51 -11.16 -24.11
CA CYS A 11 2.38 -11.11 -22.95
C CYS A 11 2.39 -12.51 -22.35
N THR A 12 3.25 -13.38 -22.87
CA THR A 12 3.76 -14.51 -22.08
C THR A 12 4.60 -13.92 -20.95
N PHE A 13 3.96 -13.46 -19.89
CA PHE A 13 4.65 -13.19 -18.64
C PHE A 13 4.99 -14.54 -18.03
N SER A 14 6.28 -14.86 -18.03
CA SER A 14 6.83 -15.87 -17.14
C SER A 14 6.40 -15.49 -15.72
N LEU A 15 5.43 -16.20 -15.18
CA LEU A 15 5.00 -16.13 -13.79
C LEU A 15 6.13 -16.74 -12.94
N ASN A 16 7.24 -16.02 -12.83
CA ASN A 16 8.23 -16.33 -11.82
C ASN A 16 7.58 -16.03 -10.47
N ALA A 17 7.50 -17.05 -9.62
CA ALA A 17 7.14 -16.87 -8.22
C ALA A 17 8.13 -15.86 -7.64
N ALA A 18 7.63 -14.69 -7.26
CA ALA A 18 8.50 -13.60 -6.85
C ALA A 18 8.84 -13.78 -5.37
N ASP A 19 10.11 -14.08 -5.07
CA ASP A 19 10.64 -14.45 -3.75
C ASP A 19 10.65 -13.27 -2.75
N TYR A 20 10.31 -12.06 -3.21
CA TYR A 20 10.33 -10.86 -2.36
C TYR A 20 9.21 -10.82 -1.29
N ALA A 21 8.26 -11.75 -1.32
CA ALA A 21 7.15 -11.78 -0.37
C ALA A 21 7.61 -12.08 1.08
N GLY A 22 8.70 -12.84 1.25
CA GLY A 22 9.25 -13.20 2.56
C GLY A 22 10.12 -12.14 3.22
N TYR A 23 10.41 -11.04 2.52
CA TYR A 23 11.26 -9.96 3.04
C TYR A 23 10.51 -9.04 4.01
N SER A 24 11.25 -8.40 4.90
CA SER A 24 10.70 -7.48 5.89
C SER A 24 9.95 -6.28 5.27
N GLY A 25 8.99 -5.75 6.04
CA GLY A 25 8.08 -4.69 5.59
C GLY A 25 7.01 -5.15 4.61
N SER A 26 6.66 -6.45 4.57
CA SER A 26 5.70 -7.01 3.61
C SER A 26 4.30 -6.38 3.70
N PHE A 27 3.87 -5.98 4.90
CA PHE A 27 2.61 -5.27 5.10
C PHE A 27 2.54 -3.93 4.35
N LEU A 28 3.67 -3.24 4.16
CA LEU A 28 3.75 -1.99 3.39
C LEU A 28 3.63 -2.19 1.88
N ARG A 29 3.54 -3.44 1.41
CA ARG A 29 3.40 -3.80 -0.01
C ARG A 29 2.00 -4.31 -0.36
N MET A 30 1.12 -4.47 0.62
CA MET A 30 -0.24 -5.02 0.42
C MET A 30 -1.16 -4.05 -0.31
N GLY A 31 -1.07 -2.75 -0.03
CA GLY A 31 -2.02 -1.74 -0.47
C GLY A 31 -2.93 -1.31 0.67
N THR A 32 -3.46 -0.08 0.60
CA THR A 32 -4.28 0.49 1.69
C THR A 32 -5.76 0.46 1.37
N SER A 33 -6.27 1.29 0.46
CA SER A 33 -7.72 1.46 0.31
C SER A 33 -8.43 0.32 -0.42
N ALA A 34 -9.71 0.09 -0.11
CA ALA A 34 -10.59 -0.81 -0.87
C ALA A 34 -10.58 -0.47 -2.37
N ARG A 35 -10.59 0.83 -2.71
CA ARG A 35 -10.50 1.29 -4.09
C ARG A 35 -9.18 0.86 -4.75
N ALA A 36 -8.04 1.03 -4.06
CA ALA A 36 -6.74 0.58 -4.55
C ALA A 36 -6.72 -0.94 -4.72
N MET A 37 -7.10 -1.68 -3.69
CA MET A 37 -7.11 -3.15 -3.68
C MET A 37 -7.99 -3.72 -4.80
N ALA A 38 -9.21 -3.19 -5.01
CA ALA A 38 -10.10 -3.62 -6.08
C ALA A 38 -9.55 -3.35 -7.49
N MET A 39 -8.61 -2.43 -7.62
CA MET A 39 -7.95 -2.04 -8.87
C MET A 39 -6.50 -2.58 -8.97
N GLY A 40 -6.17 -3.61 -8.19
CA GLY A 40 -4.87 -4.27 -8.23
C GLY A 40 -3.73 -3.51 -7.51
N SER A 41 -4.04 -2.50 -6.70
CA SER A 41 -3.09 -1.68 -5.93
C SER A 41 -2.06 -0.92 -6.77
N GLY A 42 -2.36 -0.71 -8.06
CA GLY A 42 -1.50 -0.07 -9.05
C GLY A 42 -1.57 1.46 -9.02
N PHE A 43 -1.36 2.07 -7.86
CA PHE A 43 -1.78 3.45 -7.55
C PHE A 43 -0.62 4.47 -7.51
N THR A 44 0.55 4.13 -8.06
CA THR A 44 1.71 5.05 -8.09
C THR A 44 1.44 6.41 -8.77
N ALA A 45 0.50 6.46 -9.72
CA ALA A 45 0.09 7.70 -10.42
C ALA A 45 -1.33 8.17 -10.07
N GLU A 46 -1.87 7.68 -8.95
CA GLU A 46 -3.24 7.95 -8.51
C GLU A 46 -3.26 8.88 -7.29
N LEU A 47 -4.31 9.70 -7.20
CA LEU A 47 -4.64 10.40 -5.96
C LEU A 47 -5.66 9.55 -5.20
N ASP A 48 -5.16 8.67 -4.34
CA ASP A 48 -6.05 7.81 -3.55
C ASP A 48 -6.87 8.62 -2.54
N ARG A 49 -8.13 8.21 -2.34
CA ARG A 49 -9.06 8.78 -1.35
C ARG A 49 -8.88 8.17 0.04
N GLY A 50 -8.33 6.95 0.11
CA GLY A 50 -7.89 6.34 1.36
C GLY A 50 -6.70 7.12 1.91
N PHE A 51 -5.48 6.67 1.61
CA PHE A 51 -4.30 7.43 2.00
C PHE A 51 -3.50 7.84 0.75
N THR A 52 -3.64 9.09 0.34
CA THR A 52 -3.08 9.61 -0.91
C THR A 52 -1.56 9.40 -1.00
N ALA A 53 -0.84 9.66 0.10
CA ALA A 53 0.62 9.57 0.14
C ALA A 53 1.17 8.14 0.28
N TYR A 54 0.32 7.10 0.45
CA TYR A 54 0.79 5.73 0.63
C TYR A 54 1.56 5.19 -0.58
N HIS A 55 0.95 5.32 -1.76
CA HIS A 55 1.51 4.77 -3.01
C HIS A 55 2.49 5.72 -3.68
N ASN A 56 2.34 7.03 -3.46
CA ASN A 56 3.26 8.06 -3.95
C ASN A 56 3.07 9.34 -3.12
N PRO A 57 4.07 9.80 -2.35
CA PRO A 57 3.96 11.01 -1.54
C PRO A 57 3.72 12.27 -2.37
N ALA A 58 4.19 12.33 -3.62
CA ALA A 58 4.03 13.52 -4.46
C ALA A 58 2.57 13.87 -4.77
N SER A 59 1.65 12.93 -4.56
CA SER A 59 0.21 13.11 -4.75
C SER A 59 -0.45 14.10 -3.82
N ILE A 60 0.07 14.24 -2.61
CA ILE A 60 -0.57 15.08 -1.59
C ILE A 60 -0.53 16.58 -1.95
N ALA A 61 0.46 17.01 -2.74
CA ALA A 61 0.56 18.38 -3.26
C ALA A 61 -0.58 18.75 -4.25
N PHE A 62 -1.35 17.77 -4.72
CA PHE A 62 -2.48 17.97 -5.61
C PHE A 62 -3.85 17.84 -4.92
N LEU A 63 -3.88 17.70 -3.60
CA LEU A 63 -5.12 17.78 -2.85
C LEU A 63 -5.74 19.17 -2.97
N GLU A 64 -7.07 19.20 -3.08
CA GLU A 64 -7.86 20.44 -3.10
C GLU A 64 -8.58 20.67 -1.76
N LYS A 65 -8.84 19.58 -1.03
CA LYS A 65 -9.58 19.57 0.25
C LYS A 65 -8.81 18.77 1.28
N ARG A 66 -9.15 18.97 2.56
CA ARG A 66 -8.66 18.09 3.63
C ARG A 66 -9.30 16.73 3.46
N GLN A 67 -8.56 15.68 3.77
CA GLN A 67 -9.02 14.30 3.67
C GLN A 67 -8.73 13.59 4.98
N ALA A 68 -9.73 12.88 5.49
CA ALA A 68 -9.57 11.91 6.55
C ALA A 68 -10.06 10.57 6.04
N SER A 69 -9.38 9.48 6.38
CA SER A 69 -9.81 8.15 5.97
C SER A 69 -9.51 7.10 7.02
N PHE A 70 -10.31 6.05 6.96
CA PHE A 70 -10.15 4.83 7.74
C PHE A 70 -10.37 3.64 6.83
N THR A 71 -9.51 2.64 6.94
CA THR A 71 -9.59 1.40 6.17
C THR A 71 -9.33 0.21 7.07
N TYR A 72 -10.13 -0.83 6.89
CA TYR A 72 -10.03 -2.10 7.59
C TYR A 72 -10.05 -3.25 6.59
N HIS A 73 -9.07 -4.15 6.70
CA HIS A 73 -8.97 -5.39 5.95
C HIS A 73 -9.21 -6.54 6.92
N SER A 74 -10.22 -7.35 6.62
CA SER A 74 -10.34 -8.70 7.15
C SER A 74 -9.64 -9.63 6.17
N LEU A 75 -8.49 -10.15 6.57
CA LEU A 75 -7.68 -11.07 5.79
C LEU A 75 -7.92 -12.51 6.29
N THR A 76 -7.41 -13.47 5.51
CA THR A 76 -7.43 -14.89 5.90
C THR A 76 -6.45 -15.15 7.05
N LEU A 77 -6.68 -16.24 7.80
CA LEU A 77 -5.89 -16.64 8.97
C LEU A 77 -5.94 -15.64 10.14
N ASP A 78 -7.12 -15.06 10.38
CA ASP A 78 -7.39 -14.07 11.44
C ASP A 78 -6.47 -12.84 11.43
N ARG A 79 -5.84 -12.59 10.27
CA ARG A 79 -5.01 -11.41 10.04
C ARG A 79 -5.90 -10.19 9.81
N LYS A 80 -5.45 -9.06 10.35
CA LYS A 80 -6.07 -7.76 10.15
C LYS A 80 -5.05 -6.77 9.60
N PHE A 81 -5.52 -5.86 8.77
CA PHE A 81 -4.75 -4.70 8.34
C PHE A 81 -5.62 -3.45 8.49
N ILE A 82 -5.08 -2.42 9.12
CA ILE A 82 -5.77 -1.18 9.44
C ILE A 82 -4.94 -0.03 8.90
N ALA A 83 -5.59 0.94 8.27
CA ALA A 83 -4.95 2.18 7.89
C ALA A 83 -5.85 3.37 8.21
N SER A 84 -5.31 4.34 8.94
CA SER A 84 -5.97 5.62 9.21
C SER A 84 -5.09 6.74 8.70
N SER A 85 -5.67 7.73 8.02
CA SER A 85 -4.87 8.84 7.51
C SER A 85 -5.60 10.18 7.55
N PHE A 86 -4.80 11.23 7.61
CA PHE A 86 -5.23 12.61 7.50
C PHE A 86 -4.28 13.36 6.58
N ALA A 87 -4.83 14.11 5.63
CA ALA A 87 -4.06 14.84 4.64
C ALA A 87 -4.70 16.20 4.37
N LEU A 88 -3.87 17.22 4.13
CA LEU A 88 -4.33 18.55 3.80
C LEU A 88 -3.45 19.22 2.75
N HIS A 89 -4.10 20.07 1.96
CA HIS A 89 -3.41 21.03 1.12
C HIS A 89 -2.87 22.18 1.99
N LEU A 90 -1.61 22.53 1.77
CA LEU A 90 -0.96 23.70 2.34
C LEU A 90 -0.77 24.74 1.22
N PRO A 91 -1.61 25.79 1.17
CA PRO A 91 -1.47 26.85 0.19
C PRO A 91 -0.07 27.49 0.27
N PRO A 92 0.54 27.87 -0.87
CA PRO A 92 -0.05 27.86 -2.22
C PRO A 92 0.11 26.56 -3.01
N THR A 93 1.10 25.71 -2.68
CA THR A 93 1.57 24.63 -3.57
C THR A 93 1.90 23.32 -2.87
N ALA A 94 1.84 23.28 -1.55
CA ALA A 94 2.30 22.15 -0.75
C ALA A 94 1.15 21.26 -0.30
N GLY A 95 1.49 20.10 0.25
CA GLY A 95 0.57 19.23 0.96
C GLY A 95 1.29 18.51 2.09
N LEU A 96 0.56 18.26 3.18
CA LEU A 96 1.04 17.57 4.37
C LEU A 96 0.06 16.45 4.73
N GLY A 97 0.58 15.30 5.14
CA GLY A 97 -0.23 14.19 5.59
C GLY A 97 0.44 13.39 6.68
N VAL A 98 -0.40 12.72 7.46
CA VAL A 98 0.00 11.75 8.46
C VAL A 98 -0.85 10.49 8.30
N ALA A 99 -0.26 9.34 8.55
CA ALA A 99 -1.02 8.09 8.58
C ALA A 99 -0.44 7.12 9.59
N TRP A 100 -1.31 6.24 10.07
CA TRP A 100 -0.94 5.05 10.81
C TRP A 100 -1.43 3.85 10.02
N VAL A 101 -0.51 2.92 9.74
CA VAL A 101 -0.76 1.66 9.08
C VAL A 101 -0.33 0.55 10.02
N SER A 102 -1.22 -0.40 10.28
CA SER A 102 -1.00 -1.50 11.20
C SER A 102 -1.41 -2.81 10.56
N ALA A 103 -0.61 -3.86 10.72
CA ALA A 103 -0.95 -5.22 10.36
C ALA A 103 -0.67 -6.13 11.55
N GLY A 104 -1.48 -7.17 11.73
CA GLY A 104 -1.27 -8.08 12.85
C GLY A 104 -2.19 -9.27 12.83
N VAL A 105 -1.99 -10.14 13.80
CA VAL A 105 -2.85 -11.30 14.08
C VAL A 105 -3.01 -11.41 15.59
N ASP A 106 -4.23 -11.69 16.02
CA ASP A 106 -4.55 -11.96 17.41
C ASP A 106 -4.91 -13.44 17.56
N GLY A 107 -5.05 -13.90 18.81
CA GLY A 107 -5.61 -15.24 19.05
C GLY A 107 -4.65 -16.38 18.75
N ILE A 108 -3.35 -16.13 18.70
CA ILE A 108 -2.35 -17.19 18.50
C ILE A 108 -2.30 -18.05 19.76
N ASP A 109 -2.53 -19.36 19.61
CA ASP A 109 -2.45 -20.32 20.71
C ASP A 109 -0.99 -20.54 21.12
N GLY A 110 -0.61 -20.01 22.29
CA GLY A 110 0.71 -20.21 22.87
C GLY A 110 0.83 -21.60 23.48
N ARG A 111 1.98 -22.26 23.25
CA ARG A 111 2.27 -23.58 23.81
C ARG A 111 3.72 -23.71 24.24
N THR A 112 3.93 -24.50 25.29
CA THR A 112 5.27 -24.93 25.71
C THR A 112 5.82 -26.01 24.77
N LEU A 113 7.11 -26.34 24.91
CA LEU A 113 7.72 -27.47 24.20
C LEU A 113 7.04 -28.82 24.49
N ALA A 114 6.41 -28.96 25.67
CA ALA A 114 5.65 -30.15 26.05
C ALA A 114 4.23 -30.17 25.48
N GLY A 115 3.80 -29.11 24.79
CA GLY A 115 2.46 -28.98 24.20
C GLY A 115 1.40 -28.41 25.15
N GLU A 116 1.75 -28.12 26.40
CA GLU A 116 0.84 -27.48 27.35
C GLU A 116 0.51 -26.05 26.91
N ALA A 117 -0.77 -25.67 27.00
CA ALA A 117 -1.25 -24.35 26.64
C ALA A 117 -0.65 -23.26 27.56
N THR A 118 -0.21 -22.16 26.97
CA THR A 118 0.26 -20.97 27.68
C THR A 118 -0.76 -19.84 27.55
N SER A 119 -0.32 -18.59 27.34
CA SER A 119 -1.23 -17.48 27.09
C SER A 119 -1.53 -17.32 25.61
N THR A 120 -2.55 -16.53 25.31
CA THR A 120 -2.87 -16.13 23.93
C THR A 120 -1.92 -15.03 23.46
N LEU A 121 -1.21 -15.32 22.37
CA LEU A 121 -0.25 -14.41 21.77
C LEU A 121 -0.89 -13.55 20.68
N SER A 122 -0.31 -12.38 20.45
CA SER A 122 -0.65 -11.48 19.34
C SER A 122 0.60 -10.80 18.80
N THR A 123 0.54 -10.37 17.55
CA THR A 123 1.62 -9.65 16.88
C THR A 123 1.11 -8.37 16.25
N SER A 124 1.96 -7.34 16.19
CA SER A 124 1.68 -6.13 15.42
C SER A 124 2.91 -5.62 14.68
N GLU A 125 2.66 -5.14 13.46
CA GLU A 125 3.58 -4.37 12.65
C GLU A 125 2.94 -3.02 12.35
N ASP A 126 3.53 -1.96 12.88
CA ASP A 126 3.02 -0.60 12.81
C ASP A 126 3.99 0.30 12.03
N ALA A 127 3.42 1.17 11.20
CA ALA A 127 4.11 2.22 10.49
C ALA A 127 3.38 3.55 10.64
N PHE A 128 4.08 4.54 11.19
CA PHE A 128 3.63 5.92 11.20
C PHE A 128 4.28 6.68 10.06
N TYR A 129 3.46 7.33 9.25
CA TYR A 129 3.87 8.11 8.10
C TYR A 129 3.77 9.59 8.42
N ILE A 130 4.79 10.33 8.02
CA ILE A 130 4.75 11.79 7.88
C ILE A 130 5.10 12.09 6.42
N SER A 131 4.17 12.73 5.72
CA SER A 131 4.23 12.93 4.28
C SER A 131 4.25 14.42 3.97
N PHE A 132 5.19 14.86 3.14
CA PHE A 132 5.24 16.21 2.63
C PHE A 132 5.44 16.20 1.12
N ALA A 133 4.74 17.06 0.40
CA ALA A 133 5.00 17.28 -1.02
C ALA A 133 4.86 18.74 -1.40
N GLN A 134 5.61 19.12 -2.43
CA GLN A 134 5.60 20.46 -2.99
C GLN A 134 5.38 20.37 -4.49
N ARG A 135 4.47 21.22 -4.98
CA ARG A 135 4.26 21.42 -6.41
C ARG A 135 5.28 22.43 -6.93
N LEU A 136 6.20 21.97 -7.78
CA LEU A 136 7.21 22.82 -8.40
C LEU A 136 6.64 23.60 -9.59
N GLN A 137 5.69 22.98 -10.30
CA GLN A 137 4.96 23.55 -11.42
C GLN A 137 3.52 23.06 -11.39
N PRO A 138 2.54 23.74 -12.03
CA PRO A 138 1.14 23.30 -12.03
C PRO A 138 0.91 21.82 -12.40
N TRP A 139 1.85 21.22 -13.13
CA TRP A 139 1.84 19.84 -13.61
C TRP A 139 2.96 18.95 -13.02
N VAL A 140 3.82 19.44 -12.11
CA VAL A 140 4.91 18.66 -11.48
C VAL A 140 4.91 18.81 -9.97
N SER A 141 4.95 17.69 -9.24
CA SER A 141 5.21 17.68 -7.81
C SER A 141 6.30 16.67 -7.43
N LEU A 142 6.97 16.98 -6.32
CA LEU A 142 7.89 16.09 -5.61
C LEU A 142 7.34 15.87 -4.20
N GLY A 143 7.52 14.66 -3.66
CA GLY A 143 7.12 14.35 -2.29
C GLY A 143 8.05 13.37 -1.61
N ILE A 144 8.00 13.39 -0.28
CA ILE A 144 8.75 12.51 0.61
C ILE A 144 7.81 11.95 1.67
N ASN A 145 8.00 10.66 2.02
CA ASN A 145 7.47 10.08 3.25
C ASN A 145 8.63 9.79 4.20
N ILE A 146 8.41 10.08 5.47
CA ILE A 146 9.19 9.54 6.58
C ILE A 146 8.34 8.48 7.26
N LYS A 147 8.90 7.29 7.47
CA LYS A 147 8.27 6.16 8.12
C LYS A 147 8.96 5.91 9.45
N ILE A 148 8.16 5.76 10.51
CA ILE A 148 8.61 5.25 11.80
C ILE A 148 8.00 3.86 11.93
N LEU A 149 8.85 2.85 12.08
CA LEU A 149 8.50 1.44 11.96
C LEU A 149 8.66 0.75 13.32
N TYR A 150 7.65 -0.03 13.68
CA TYR A 150 7.62 -0.81 14.90
C TYR A 150 7.08 -2.21 14.60
N ASN A 151 7.74 -3.26 15.07
CA ASN A 151 7.30 -4.64 14.94
C ASN A 151 7.42 -5.32 16.30
N GLN A 152 6.32 -5.85 16.83
CA GLN A 152 6.29 -6.45 18.16
C GLN A 152 5.93 -7.93 18.11
N LEU A 153 6.77 -8.76 18.72
CA LEU A 153 6.70 -10.22 18.65
C LEU A 153 7.09 -10.90 19.98
N PRO A 154 6.16 -11.52 20.74
CA PRO A 154 4.72 -11.25 20.81
C PRO A 154 4.40 -10.04 21.71
N MET A 155 3.25 -9.40 21.47
CA MET A 155 2.83 -8.19 22.20
C MET A 155 2.56 -8.39 23.69
N ASN A 156 2.14 -9.59 24.09
CA ASN A 156 1.57 -9.84 25.42
C ASN A 156 2.53 -10.56 26.39
N GLU A 157 3.67 -11.05 25.91
CA GLU A 157 4.61 -11.83 26.74
C GLU A 157 6.05 -11.32 26.71
N SER A 158 6.46 -10.56 25.68
CA SER A 158 7.84 -10.12 25.56
C SER A 158 7.95 -8.65 25.13
N ASP A 159 9.02 -8.00 25.58
CA ASP A 159 9.41 -6.67 25.11
C ASP A 159 10.25 -6.74 23.81
N LEU A 160 10.24 -7.88 23.10
CA LEU A 160 10.98 -8.02 21.85
C LEU A 160 10.29 -7.22 20.75
N ALA A 161 10.94 -6.11 20.39
CA ALA A 161 10.45 -5.21 19.37
C ALA A 161 11.55 -4.80 18.38
N GLY A 162 11.23 -4.91 17.09
CA GLY A 162 11.97 -4.35 15.99
C GLY A 162 11.60 -2.88 15.82
N LYS A 163 12.58 -1.99 15.90
CA LYS A 163 12.38 -0.54 15.71
C LYS A 163 13.15 -0.05 14.51
N GLY A 164 12.58 0.85 13.73
CA GLY A 164 13.33 1.43 12.64
C GLY A 164 12.66 2.60 11.96
N THR A 165 13.27 3.01 10.86
CA THR A 165 12.83 4.14 10.07
C THR A 165 12.93 3.80 8.60
N GLY A 166 12.27 4.60 7.76
CA GLY A 166 12.28 4.42 6.33
C GLY A 166 11.87 5.68 5.57
N PHE A 167 12.21 5.74 4.29
CA PHE A 167 11.91 6.90 3.45
C PHE A 167 11.30 6.47 2.12
N ASP A 168 10.33 7.25 1.63
CA ASP A 168 9.87 7.15 0.25
C ASP A 168 10.10 8.48 -0.46
N ILE A 169 10.42 8.42 -1.75
CA ILE A 169 10.52 9.61 -2.60
C ILE A 169 9.59 9.42 -3.80
N GLY A 170 8.81 10.44 -4.10
CA GLY A 170 7.81 10.42 -5.16
C GLY A 170 7.96 11.59 -6.11
N ILE A 171 7.65 11.35 -7.38
CA ILE A 171 7.46 12.35 -8.42
C ILE A 171 6.08 12.13 -9.03
N MET A 172 5.34 13.19 -9.30
CA MET A 172 4.10 13.09 -10.07
C MET A 172 3.99 14.18 -11.13
N LEU A 173 3.62 13.74 -12.34
CA LEU A 173 3.46 14.55 -13.52
C LEU A 173 2.00 14.51 -13.98
N ARG A 174 1.39 15.68 -14.18
CA ARG A 174 0.00 15.85 -14.64
C ARG A 174 -0.03 16.69 -15.92
N PRO A 175 0.45 16.17 -17.07
CA PRO A 175 0.52 16.92 -18.32
C PRO A 175 -0.85 17.36 -18.86
N GLY A 176 -1.95 16.82 -18.31
CA GLY A 176 -3.30 17.28 -18.61
C GLY A 176 -4.34 16.73 -17.64
N LYS A 177 -5.62 16.93 -17.95
CA LYS A 177 -6.74 16.53 -17.08
C LYS A 177 -7.08 15.04 -17.11
N ARG A 178 -6.55 14.30 -18.09
CA ARG A 178 -6.92 12.90 -18.35
C ARG A 178 -5.83 11.91 -18.01
N MET A 179 -4.60 12.37 -17.80
CA MET A 179 -3.44 11.49 -17.63
C MET A 179 -2.56 12.01 -16.50
N THR A 180 -2.12 11.08 -15.67
CA THR A 180 -1.12 11.32 -14.63
C THR A 180 -0.05 10.24 -14.77
N ILE A 181 1.20 10.62 -14.57
CA ILE A 181 2.35 9.71 -14.54
C ILE A 181 2.99 9.87 -13.18
N GLY A 182 3.35 8.76 -12.55
CA GLY A 182 3.97 8.74 -11.23
C GLY A 182 5.25 7.93 -11.26
N PHE A 183 6.26 8.41 -10.55
CA PHE A 183 7.47 7.66 -10.26
C PHE A 183 7.65 7.63 -8.75
N MET A 184 8.14 6.51 -8.23
CA MET A 184 8.27 6.34 -6.80
C MET A 184 9.42 5.41 -6.46
N VAL A 185 10.20 5.80 -5.46
CA VAL A 185 11.19 4.96 -4.79
C VAL A 185 10.64 4.69 -3.39
N GLN A 186 10.22 3.45 -3.15
CA GLN A 186 9.69 2.99 -1.87
C GLN A 186 10.81 2.40 -1.02
N ASP A 187 10.67 2.56 0.30
CA ASP A 187 11.44 1.85 1.31
C ASP A 187 12.95 2.06 1.15
N LEU A 188 13.34 3.29 0.79
CA LEU A 188 14.75 3.69 0.71
C LEU A 188 15.36 3.68 2.11
N ASN A 189 16.42 2.88 2.29
CA ASN A 189 17.13 2.72 3.56
C ASN A 189 16.18 2.37 4.73
N SER A 190 15.15 1.57 4.46
CA SER A 190 14.19 1.15 5.48
C SER A 190 14.67 -0.13 6.16
N TYR A 191 14.52 -0.23 7.48
CA TYR A 191 14.99 -1.38 8.25
C TYR A 191 14.21 -1.57 9.55
N TYR A 192 14.31 -2.76 10.13
CA TYR A 192 14.10 -3.00 11.56
C TYR A 192 15.44 -3.23 12.25
N GLN A 193 15.64 -2.65 13.42
CA GLN A 193 16.72 -3.01 14.33
C GLN A 193 16.13 -3.86 15.45
N TRP A 194 16.62 -5.08 15.55
CA TRP A 194 16.22 -6.05 16.55
C TRP A 194 17.30 -6.15 17.62
N ASN A 195 16.88 -6.34 18.87
CA ASN A 195 17.75 -6.75 19.97
C ASN A 195 17.17 -8.02 20.57
N THR A 196 17.81 -9.16 20.29
CA THR A 196 17.30 -10.47 20.73
C THR A 196 18.01 -11.01 21.97
N SER A 197 18.89 -10.23 22.60
CA SER A 197 19.64 -10.63 23.81
C SER A 197 18.77 -10.94 25.02
N SER A 198 17.54 -10.42 25.08
CA SER A 198 16.58 -10.73 26.15
C SER A 198 15.87 -12.07 25.97
N VAL A 199 15.90 -12.65 24.76
CA VAL A 199 15.17 -13.89 24.44
C VAL A 199 16.14 -15.06 24.24
N PHE A 200 17.33 -14.80 23.69
CA PHE A 200 18.38 -15.79 23.52
C PHE A 200 19.57 -15.44 24.41
N GLU A 201 19.72 -16.16 25.53
CA GLU A 201 20.75 -15.88 26.54
C GLU A 201 22.18 -15.98 25.99
N GLU A 202 22.46 -16.95 25.10
CA GLU A 202 23.80 -17.16 24.55
C GLU A 202 23.96 -16.66 23.10
N GLU A 203 22.91 -16.70 22.28
CA GLU A 203 22.97 -16.36 20.85
C GLU A 203 22.34 -14.99 20.51
N GLY A 204 21.81 -14.29 21.50
CA GLY A 204 21.08 -13.06 21.29
C GLY A 204 21.98 -11.93 20.79
N ARG A 205 21.52 -11.25 19.73
CA ARG A 205 22.33 -10.25 19.03
C ARG A 205 21.51 -9.03 18.66
N VAL A 206 22.21 -7.92 18.48
CA VAL A 206 21.66 -6.72 17.85
C VAL A 206 21.96 -6.79 16.36
N TYR A 207 20.92 -6.81 15.54
CA TYR A 207 21.07 -6.86 14.09
C TYR A 207 20.03 -5.98 13.39
N ARG A 208 20.30 -5.68 12.12
CA ARG A 208 19.39 -4.94 11.26
C ARG A 208 18.85 -5.84 10.17
N ASP A 209 17.55 -5.70 9.95
CA ASP A 209 16.82 -6.38 8.90
C ASP A 209 16.35 -5.33 7.89
N VAL A 210 16.98 -5.31 6.72
CA VAL A 210 16.85 -4.24 5.72
C VAL A 210 15.74 -4.57 4.74
N PHE A 211 14.87 -3.61 4.49
CA PHE A 211 13.76 -3.80 3.56
C PHE A 211 14.25 -3.67 2.12
N PRO A 212 13.68 -4.45 1.19
CA PRO A 212 13.88 -4.22 -0.22
C PRO A 212 13.41 -2.84 -0.65
N SER A 213 14.24 -2.14 -1.43
CA SER A 213 13.83 -0.90 -2.07
C SER A 213 13.05 -1.19 -3.35
N ILE A 214 12.00 -0.41 -3.61
CA ILE A 214 11.11 -0.64 -4.75
C ILE A 214 11.07 0.58 -5.65
N PHE A 215 11.39 0.41 -6.92
CA PHE A 215 11.31 1.44 -7.93
C PHE A 215 10.05 1.23 -8.76
N ARG A 216 9.11 2.17 -8.74
CA ARG A 216 7.83 2.07 -9.45
C ARG A 216 7.65 3.20 -10.45
N ALA A 217 7.02 2.86 -11.56
CA ALA A 217 6.49 3.80 -12.54
C ALA A 217 5.03 3.44 -12.83
N GLY A 218 4.15 4.44 -12.77
CA GLY A 218 2.71 4.25 -12.98
C GLY A 218 2.10 5.29 -13.91
N ILE A 219 0.94 4.96 -14.43
CA ILE A 219 0.14 5.82 -15.29
C ILE A 219 -1.34 5.65 -14.97
N THR A 220 -2.08 6.76 -15.02
CA THR A 220 -3.54 6.75 -15.01
C THR A 220 -4.09 7.38 -16.28
N TYR A 221 -5.25 6.91 -16.73
CA TYR A 221 -5.92 7.46 -17.90
C TYR A 221 -7.43 7.48 -17.75
N LYS A 222 -8.05 8.64 -17.98
CA LYS A 222 -9.50 8.84 -17.89
C LYS A 222 -10.15 9.00 -19.27
N LYS A 223 -11.09 8.12 -19.59
CA LYS A 223 -11.89 8.16 -20.84
C LYS A 223 -13.38 8.01 -20.54
N ARG A 224 -14.13 9.10 -20.67
CA ARG A 224 -15.58 9.16 -20.39
C ARG A 224 -15.90 8.68 -18.97
N LYS A 225 -16.60 7.54 -18.84
CA LYS A 225 -16.97 6.89 -17.57
C LYS A 225 -15.96 5.86 -17.09
N LEU A 226 -14.92 5.59 -17.88
CA LEU A 226 -13.88 4.62 -17.55
C LEU A 226 -12.63 5.34 -17.07
N TYR A 227 -12.03 4.77 -16.04
CA TYR A 227 -10.78 5.19 -15.47
C TYR A 227 -9.85 3.99 -15.42
N PHE A 228 -8.64 4.15 -15.92
CA PHE A 228 -7.63 3.10 -15.98
C PHE A 228 -6.44 3.50 -15.12
N THR A 229 -5.84 2.53 -14.45
CA THR A 229 -4.58 2.70 -13.73
C THR A 229 -3.70 1.50 -14.03
N GLY A 230 -2.40 1.72 -14.05
CA GLY A 230 -1.43 0.64 -14.09
C GLY A 230 -0.08 1.11 -13.61
N ASP A 231 0.66 0.20 -13.00
CA ASP A 231 2.06 0.44 -12.65
C ASP A 231 2.90 -0.82 -12.84
N ALA A 232 4.20 -0.57 -12.97
CA ALA A 232 5.22 -1.59 -12.97
C ALA A 232 6.30 -1.18 -11.97
N GLY A 233 6.93 -2.16 -11.34
CA GLY A 233 8.01 -1.90 -10.40
C GLY A 233 9.04 -3.00 -10.33
N ILE A 234 10.25 -2.61 -9.95
CA ILE A 234 11.40 -3.48 -9.71
C ILE A 234 11.69 -3.44 -8.21
N ILE A 235 11.81 -4.62 -7.60
CA ILE A 235 12.20 -4.80 -6.21
C ILE A 235 13.67 -5.20 -6.18
N ALA A 236 14.49 -4.46 -5.45
CA ALA A 236 15.91 -4.71 -5.27
C ALA A 236 16.28 -4.74 -3.79
N GLY A 237 17.18 -5.64 -3.42
CA GLY A 237 17.61 -5.83 -2.04
C GLY A 237 18.69 -6.90 -1.93
N GLU A 238 19.04 -7.25 -0.70
CA GLU A 238 19.97 -8.33 -0.40
C GLU A 238 19.32 -9.68 -0.67
N LYS A 239 20.02 -10.58 -1.37
CA LYS A 239 19.57 -11.94 -1.66
C LYS A 239 20.00 -12.91 -0.57
N SER A 240 19.43 -14.11 -0.57
CA SER A 240 19.80 -15.19 0.35
C SER A 240 21.28 -15.59 0.27
N ASP A 241 21.96 -15.30 -0.85
CA ASP A 241 23.40 -15.53 -1.03
C ASP A 241 24.28 -14.36 -0.55
N GLY A 242 23.69 -13.32 0.06
CA GLY A 242 24.37 -12.11 0.52
C GLY A 242 24.69 -11.09 -0.58
N SER A 243 24.36 -11.38 -1.85
CA SER A 243 24.55 -10.42 -2.94
C SER A 243 23.40 -9.41 -3.01
N TYR A 244 23.70 -8.15 -3.34
CA TYR A 244 22.66 -7.14 -3.57
C TYR A 244 22.20 -7.18 -5.04
N GLY A 245 20.89 -7.27 -5.28
CA GLY A 245 20.39 -7.28 -6.65
C GLY A 245 18.88 -7.34 -6.78
N HIS A 246 18.44 -7.72 -7.98
CA HIS A 246 17.02 -7.87 -8.32
C HIS A 246 16.38 -9.04 -7.56
N LEU A 247 15.33 -8.75 -6.78
CA LEU A 247 14.54 -9.73 -6.02
C LEU A 247 13.22 -10.07 -6.71
N GLY A 248 12.70 -9.16 -7.53
CA GLY A 248 11.45 -9.40 -8.25
C GLY A 248 10.90 -8.18 -8.93
N GLN A 249 9.74 -8.38 -9.53
CA GLN A 249 9.02 -7.35 -10.27
C GLN A 249 7.54 -7.38 -9.90
N SER A 250 6.89 -6.22 -9.93
CA SER A 250 5.45 -6.08 -9.71
C SER A 250 4.81 -5.45 -10.93
N ILE A 251 3.71 -6.02 -11.41
CA ILE A 251 2.88 -5.43 -12.47
C ILE A 251 1.45 -5.39 -11.96
N ARG A 252 0.81 -4.23 -12.11
CA ARG A 252 -0.52 -3.97 -11.61
C ARG A 252 -1.33 -3.22 -12.65
N ALA A 253 -2.60 -3.58 -12.79
CA ALA A 253 -3.53 -2.93 -13.69
C ALA A 253 -4.94 -2.96 -13.10
N GLY A 254 -5.68 -1.88 -13.28
CA GLY A 254 -7.03 -1.75 -12.77
C GLY A 254 -7.91 -0.83 -13.62
N VAL A 255 -9.22 -1.07 -13.53
CA VAL A 255 -10.25 -0.29 -14.21
C VAL A 255 -11.37 0.06 -13.22
N GLU A 256 -11.87 1.29 -13.32
CA GLU A 256 -13.04 1.78 -12.59
C GLU A 256 -14.06 2.33 -13.60
N TYR A 257 -15.30 1.87 -13.48
CA TYR A 257 -16.45 2.36 -14.22
C TYR A 257 -17.36 3.19 -13.31
N THR A 258 -17.62 4.44 -13.70
CA THR A 258 -18.51 5.36 -12.97
C THR A 258 -19.95 5.30 -13.52
N TYR A 259 -20.89 4.89 -12.67
CA TYR A 259 -22.33 4.90 -12.94
C TYR A 259 -23.03 6.06 -12.23
N ARG A 260 -23.85 6.82 -12.97
CA ARG A 260 -24.64 7.99 -12.50
C ARG A 260 -23.87 8.98 -11.58
N LYS A 261 -22.55 9.13 -11.77
CA LYS A 261 -21.62 9.98 -10.99
C LYS A 261 -21.38 9.56 -9.53
N ASN A 262 -22.19 8.66 -8.99
CA ASN A 262 -22.16 8.33 -7.57
C ASN A 262 -21.78 6.90 -7.23
N TYR A 263 -21.86 5.98 -8.20
CA TYR A 263 -21.54 4.58 -8.01
C TYR A 263 -20.33 4.19 -8.85
N PHE A 264 -19.46 3.36 -8.29
CA PHE A 264 -18.20 2.95 -8.89
C PHE A 264 -18.11 1.43 -8.88
N PHE A 265 -17.78 0.84 -10.02
CA PHE A 265 -17.50 -0.59 -10.16
C PHE A 265 -16.06 -0.76 -10.58
N ARG A 266 -15.33 -1.66 -9.93
CA ARG A 266 -13.89 -1.78 -10.04
C ARG A 266 -13.46 -3.22 -10.23
N GLY A 267 -12.42 -3.39 -11.01
CA GLY A 267 -11.72 -4.67 -11.15
C GLY A 267 -10.26 -4.44 -11.50
N GLY A 268 -9.41 -5.37 -11.08
CA GLY A 268 -7.98 -5.26 -11.34
C GLY A 268 -7.21 -6.52 -10.98
N TYR A 269 -5.95 -6.50 -11.38
CA TYR A 269 -4.96 -7.53 -11.10
C TYR A 269 -3.68 -6.87 -10.61
N GLY A 270 -3.09 -7.41 -9.54
CA GLY A 270 -1.81 -6.94 -9.05
C GLY A 270 -1.27 -7.82 -7.93
N ASN A 271 0.06 -7.92 -7.83
CA ASN A 271 0.74 -8.79 -6.85
C ASN A 271 0.25 -10.25 -6.89
N GLY A 272 -0.10 -10.77 -8.07
CA GLY A 272 -0.63 -12.14 -8.23
C GLY A 272 -2.09 -12.31 -7.77
N ARG A 273 -2.79 -11.23 -7.40
CA ARG A 273 -4.16 -11.26 -6.88
C ARG A 273 -5.13 -10.61 -7.83
N ILE A 274 -6.36 -11.12 -7.88
CA ILE A 274 -7.48 -10.50 -8.59
C ILE A 274 -8.37 -9.80 -7.55
N GLY A 275 -8.69 -8.55 -7.83
CA GLY A 275 -9.58 -7.75 -7.00
C GLY A 275 -10.82 -7.30 -7.77
N VAL A 276 -11.95 -7.30 -7.08
CA VAL A 276 -13.20 -6.68 -7.53
C VAL A 276 -13.78 -5.83 -6.42
N GLY A 277 -14.48 -4.76 -6.76
CA GLY A 277 -15.03 -3.88 -5.73
C GLY A 277 -16.08 -2.91 -6.22
N GLY A 278 -16.79 -2.36 -5.25
CA GLY A 278 -17.81 -1.35 -5.42
C GLY A 278 -17.49 -0.12 -4.59
N GLY A 279 -18.04 1.02 -4.99
CA GLY A 279 -17.94 2.24 -4.21
C GLY A 279 -19.13 3.12 -4.41
N MET A 280 -19.44 3.92 -3.40
CA MET A 280 -20.42 4.99 -3.51
C MET A 280 -19.88 6.27 -2.89
N ASN A 281 -20.24 7.40 -3.49
CA ASN A 281 -20.11 8.70 -2.82
C ASN A 281 -21.48 9.21 -2.38
N PHE A 282 -21.48 9.85 -1.23
CA PHE A 282 -22.66 10.45 -0.64
C PHE A 282 -22.29 11.76 0.04
N SER A 283 -23.30 12.51 0.45
CA SER A 283 -23.12 13.80 1.12
C SER A 283 -23.39 13.59 2.61
N PHE A 284 -22.42 13.94 3.43
CA PHE A 284 -22.54 13.94 4.88
C PHE A 284 -22.62 15.37 5.43
N ILE A 285 -21.68 16.25 5.09
CA ILE A 285 -21.71 17.68 5.46
C ILE A 285 -21.91 18.56 4.22
N LYS A 286 -21.06 18.38 3.21
CA LYS A 286 -21.10 19.07 1.92
C LYS A 286 -21.48 18.06 0.83
N LYS A 287 -21.86 18.57 -0.34
CA LYS A 287 -22.21 17.71 -1.48
C LYS A 287 -21.02 16.82 -1.90
N ASN A 288 -21.22 15.50 -1.87
CA ASN A 288 -20.27 14.46 -2.27
C ASN A 288 -18.91 14.53 -1.54
N ASP A 289 -18.94 14.68 -0.23
CA ASP A 289 -17.76 14.73 0.64
C ASP A 289 -17.41 13.39 1.28
N ALA A 290 -18.33 12.43 1.34
CA ALA A 290 -18.10 11.11 1.93
C ALA A 290 -18.05 10.00 0.86
N PHE A 291 -17.19 9.02 1.11
CA PHE A 291 -16.98 7.86 0.24
C PHE A 291 -16.99 6.58 1.07
N LEU A 292 -17.74 5.59 0.60
CA LEU A 292 -17.70 4.23 1.13
C LEU A 292 -17.30 3.30 -0.02
N ASP A 293 -16.17 2.62 0.16
CA ASP A 293 -15.62 1.68 -0.81
C ASP A 293 -15.51 0.28 -0.17
N TYR A 294 -15.84 -0.75 -0.94
CA TYR A 294 -15.72 -2.15 -0.57
C TYR A 294 -14.96 -2.93 -1.65
N ALA A 295 -14.08 -3.83 -1.24
CA ALA A 295 -13.35 -4.71 -2.14
C ALA A 295 -13.29 -6.13 -1.62
N MET A 296 -13.28 -7.06 -2.56
CA MET A 296 -13.08 -8.49 -2.36
C MET A 296 -11.86 -8.90 -3.18
N ILE A 297 -10.88 -9.51 -2.52
CA ILE A 297 -9.60 -9.89 -3.13
C ILE A 297 -9.43 -11.40 -3.01
N ALA A 298 -9.18 -12.07 -4.12
CA ALA A 298 -8.86 -13.49 -4.14
C ALA A 298 -7.39 -13.69 -3.74
N GLU A 299 -7.16 -14.30 -2.58
CA GLU A 299 -5.84 -14.67 -2.06
C GLU A 299 -5.66 -16.19 -2.12
N LEU A 300 -5.56 -16.75 -3.33
CA LEU A 300 -5.39 -18.20 -3.47
C LEU A 300 -4.00 -18.65 -3.00
N PRO A 301 -3.88 -19.74 -2.22
CA PRO A 301 -4.95 -20.66 -1.77
C PRO A 301 -5.62 -20.28 -0.44
N ALA A 302 -5.16 -19.23 0.25
CA ALA A 302 -5.58 -18.87 1.60
C ALA A 302 -7.07 -18.47 1.72
N GLY A 303 -7.70 -18.00 0.64
CA GLY A 303 -9.13 -17.70 0.61
C GLY A 303 -9.45 -16.32 0.01
N VAL A 304 -10.33 -15.58 0.66
CA VAL A 304 -10.82 -14.28 0.21
C VAL A 304 -10.64 -13.24 1.31
N ALA A 305 -10.08 -12.09 0.95
CA ALA A 305 -9.98 -10.94 1.84
C ALA A 305 -11.09 -9.93 1.54
N HIS A 306 -11.57 -9.27 2.59
CA HIS A 306 -12.60 -8.23 2.53
C HIS A 306 -12.03 -6.91 3.05
N ILE A 307 -12.12 -5.86 2.23
CA ILE A 307 -11.64 -4.53 2.60
C ILE A 307 -12.79 -3.53 2.57
N ILE A 308 -12.89 -2.72 3.62
CA ILE A 308 -13.79 -1.57 3.70
C ILE A 308 -12.95 -0.31 3.89
N THR A 309 -13.22 0.72 3.10
CA THR A 309 -12.64 2.05 3.27
C THR A 309 -13.74 3.09 3.40
N TYR A 310 -13.61 3.92 4.43
CA TYR A 310 -14.37 5.14 4.59
C TYR A 310 -13.45 6.34 4.42
N ALA A 311 -13.83 7.30 3.58
CA ALA A 311 -13.07 8.52 3.36
C ALA A 311 -13.97 9.76 3.36
N PHE A 312 -13.45 10.85 3.91
CA PHE A 312 -14.17 12.09 4.12
C PHE A 312 -13.35 13.29 3.67
N HIS A 313 -13.90 14.14 2.81
CA HIS A 313 -13.21 15.28 2.18
C HIS A 313 -13.88 16.62 2.52
N PHE A 314 -13.22 17.50 3.28
CA PHE A 314 -13.85 18.72 3.83
C PHE A 314 -13.13 20.04 3.57
#